data_AF-A0A2R4WI59-F1
#
_entry.id   AF-A0A2R4WI59-F1
#
_cell.length_a   1.000
_cell.length_b   1.000
_cell.length_c   1.000
_cell.angle_alpha   90.00
_cell.angle_beta   90.00
_cell.angle_gamma   90.00
#
_symmetry.space_group_name_H-M   'P 1'
#
loop_
_entity.id
_entity.type
_entity.pdbx_description
1 polymer ?
#
loop_
_entity_poly.entity_id
_entity_poly.type
_entity_poly.pdbx_seq_one_letter_code
_entity_poly.pdbx_strand_id
1 'polypeptide(L)'
;MGAAATFDYDAWCRRYPELSTVSQPQAEDYFTEATLYLRNDGAGPVRDPAQQLMLLNMLAAHIASLNGANADGSASGGIVGRIASATEGSVSVTAAEMPNEGSLAAWFQMTPYGLAYWAATAPLRMARYIPGPRRGCTHYGRGW
;
A
#
# COMPACT_ATOMS: atom_id res chain seq x y z
N MET A 1 10.99 4.69 17.37
CA MET A 1 10.16 5.69 16.67
C MET A 1 9.95 5.18 15.25
N GLY A 2 8.71 5.21 14.76
CA GLY A 2 8.40 5.03 13.35
C GLY A 2 8.67 6.30 12.56
N ALA A 3 8.56 6.24 11.25
CA ALA A 3 8.76 7.39 10.38
C ALA A 3 7.44 8.11 10.06
N ALA A 4 7.53 9.42 9.81
CA ALA A 4 6.48 10.23 9.22
C ALA A 4 6.94 10.69 7.83
N ALA A 5 6.09 10.54 6.84
CA ALA A 5 6.33 10.96 5.47
C ALA A 5 5.57 12.25 5.15
N THR A 6 6.18 13.12 4.35
CA THR A 6 5.55 14.33 3.81
C THR A 6 5.29 14.12 2.33
N PHE A 7 4.08 14.43 1.87
CA PHE A 7 3.70 14.30 0.47
C PHE A 7 4.38 15.37 -0.40
N ASP A 8 4.78 14.99 -1.60
CA ASP A 8 5.34 15.88 -2.62
C ASP A 8 4.64 15.55 -3.96
N TYR A 9 3.81 16.48 -4.42
CA TYR A 9 3.01 16.31 -5.63
C TYR A 9 3.87 16.17 -6.89
N ASP A 10 4.91 16.98 -7.04
CA ASP A 10 5.78 16.92 -8.22
C ASP A 10 6.54 15.59 -8.28
N ALA A 11 7.04 15.11 -7.13
CA ALA A 11 7.69 13.81 -7.04
C ALA A 11 6.71 12.67 -7.32
N TRP A 12 5.45 12.79 -6.87
CA TRP A 12 4.41 11.82 -7.14
C TRP A 12 4.03 11.76 -8.63
N CYS A 13 3.83 12.91 -9.28
CA CYS A 13 3.56 12.96 -10.72
C CYS A 13 4.73 12.46 -11.58
N ARG A 14 5.99 12.70 -11.17
CA ARG A 14 7.16 12.13 -11.86
C ARG A 14 7.18 10.61 -11.80
N ARG A 15 6.68 10.03 -10.72
CA ARG A 15 6.63 8.58 -10.52
C ARG A 15 5.42 7.93 -11.21
N TYR A 16 4.29 8.62 -11.24
CA TYR A 16 3.03 8.18 -11.84
C TYR A 16 2.59 9.17 -12.91
N PRO A 17 3.31 9.28 -14.04
CA PRO A 17 3.01 10.26 -15.08
C PRO A 17 1.58 10.12 -15.65
N GLU A 18 1.05 8.91 -15.66
CA GLU A 18 -0.32 8.58 -16.06
C GLU A 18 -1.40 9.18 -15.15
N LEU A 19 -1.06 9.52 -13.91
CA LEU A 19 -1.97 10.14 -12.94
C LEU A 19 -1.75 11.66 -12.80
N SER A 20 -0.93 12.27 -13.68
CA SER A 20 -0.65 13.72 -13.67
C SER A 20 -1.87 14.60 -13.96
N THR A 21 -2.96 14.01 -14.45
CA THR A 21 -4.25 14.70 -14.65
C THR A 21 -4.99 14.95 -13.33
N VAL A 22 -4.65 14.23 -12.25
CA VAL A 22 -5.20 14.45 -10.92
C VAL A 22 -4.66 15.77 -10.37
N SER A 23 -5.55 16.69 -9.99
CA SER A 23 -5.14 17.98 -9.44
C SER A 23 -4.40 17.81 -8.10
N GLN A 24 -3.49 18.74 -7.79
CA GLN A 24 -2.73 18.71 -6.54
C GLN A 24 -3.61 18.56 -5.28
N PRO A 25 -4.71 19.33 -5.11
CA PRO A 25 -5.58 19.16 -3.94
C PRO A 25 -6.19 17.76 -3.83
N GLN A 26 -6.62 17.17 -4.96
CA GLN A 26 -7.17 15.82 -4.97
C GLN A 26 -6.11 14.77 -4.62
N ALA A 27 -4.87 14.94 -5.12
CA ALA A 27 -3.78 14.04 -4.78
C ALA A 27 -3.40 14.12 -3.29
N GLU A 28 -3.46 15.31 -2.68
CA GLU A 28 -3.28 15.52 -1.24
C GLU A 28 -4.40 14.84 -0.42
N ASP A 29 -5.65 14.93 -0.88
CA ASP A 29 -6.78 14.22 -0.26
C ASP A 29 -6.60 12.69 -0.32
N TYR A 30 -6.20 12.15 -1.48
CA TYR A 30 -5.92 10.72 -1.61
C TYR A 30 -4.71 10.27 -0.78
N PHE A 31 -3.70 11.10 -0.63
CA PHE A 31 -2.59 10.83 0.29
C PHE A 31 -3.06 10.82 1.74
N THR A 32 -3.94 11.75 2.12
CA THR A 32 -4.56 11.79 3.45
C THR A 32 -5.37 10.52 3.70
N GLU A 33 -6.17 10.09 2.73
CA GLU A 33 -6.92 8.84 2.77
C GLU A 33 -6.01 7.61 2.88
N ALA A 34 -4.87 7.59 2.17
CA ALA A 34 -3.86 6.54 2.30
C ALA A 34 -3.35 6.37 3.74
N THR A 35 -3.33 7.44 4.55
CA THR A 35 -2.90 7.36 5.96
C THR A 35 -3.86 6.56 6.85
N LEU A 36 -5.11 6.33 6.42
CA LEU A 36 -6.07 5.47 7.12
C LEU A 36 -5.63 4.00 7.07
N TYR A 37 -5.00 3.59 5.97
CA TYR A 37 -4.53 2.21 5.76
C TYR A 37 -3.10 2.01 6.28
N LEU A 38 -2.26 3.04 6.16
CA LEU A 38 -0.90 3.03 6.70
C LEU A 38 -0.66 4.26 7.56
N ARG A 39 -0.61 4.05 8.87
CA ARG A 39 -0.42 5.11 9.86
C ARG A 39 0.85 5.93 9.60
N ASN A 40 0.74 7.26 9.56
CA ASN A 40 1.82 8.20 9.25
C ASN A 40 2.23 9.13 10.41
N ASP A 41 1.84 8.80 11.64
CA ASP A 41 2.06 9.63 12.84
C ASP A 41 3.43 9.44 13.52
N GLY A 42 4.35 8.70 12.90
CA GLY A 42 5.66 8.38 13.49
C GLY A 42 5.63 7.31 14.59
N ALA A 43 4.47 6.69 14.88
CA ALA A 43 4.37 5.53 15.76
C ALA A 43 4.23 4.19 15.00
N GLY A 44 4.29 4.24 13.66
CA GLY A 44 4.14 3.08 12.78
C GLY A 44 5.30 2.08 12.80
N PRO A 45 5.11 0.90 12.17
CA PRO A 45 6.13 -0.15 12.09
C PRO A 45 7.27 0.17 11.12
N VAL A 46 7.04 1.07 10.15
CA VAL A 46 8.04 1.52 9.18
C VAL A 46 8.94 2.56 9.85
N ARG A 47 10.25 2.38 9.71
CA ARG A 47 11.27 3.23 10.37
C ARG A 47 11.97 4.20 9.43
N ASP A 48 11.95 3.93 8.13
CA ASP A 48 12.55 4.78 7.12
C ASP A 48 11.49 5.71 6.51
N PRO A 49 11.66 7.05 6.56
CA PRO A 49 10.72 7.99 5.95
C PRO A 49 10.60 7.82 4.43
N ALA A 50 11.69 7.44 3.74
CA ALA A 50 11.63 7.23 2.30
C ALA A 50 10.77 6.00 1.96
N GLN A 51 10.94 4.90 2.68
CA GLN A 51 10.07 3.72 2.57
C GLN A 51 8.61 4.03 2.91
N GLN A 52 8.36 4.78 4.00
CA GLN A 52 7.01 5.19 4.40
C GLN A 52 6.33 6.02 3.31
N LEU A 53 7.04 6.99 2.74
CA LEU A 53 6.55 7.83 1.64
C LEU A 53 6.25 6.99 0.39
N MET A 54 7.15 6.07 0.05
CA MET A 54 7.00 5.18 -1.10
C MET A 54 5.74 4.31 -0.99
N LEU A 55 5.48 3.76 0.19
CA LEU A 55 4.29 2.95 0.46
C LEU A 55 3.00 3.78 0.42
N LEU A 56 2.99 4.95 1.05
CA LEU A 56 1.85 5.87 1.01
C LEU A 56 1.56 6.37 -0.40
N ASN A 57 2.59 6.64 -1.21
CA ASN A 57 2.43 7.05 -2.59
C ASN A 57 1.82 5.94 -3.48
N MET A 58 2.14 4.67 -3.22
CA MET A 58 1.49 3.54 -3.91
C MET A 58 0.00 3.43 -3.54
N LEU A 59 -0.34 3.63 -2.27
CA LEU A 59 -1.72 3.65 -1.79
C LEU A 59 -2.51 4.85 -2.36
N ALA A 60 -1.91 6.04 -2.37
CA ALA A 60 -2.51 7.24 -2.94
C ALA A 60 -2.77 7.06 -4.45
N ALA A 61 -1.83 6.45 -5.19
CA ALA A 61 -2.03 6.09 -6.60
C ALA A 61 -3.13 5.03 -6.78
N HIS A 62 -3.23 4.04 -5.89
CA HIS A 62 -4.31 3.07 -5.90
C HIS A 62 -5.67 3.76 -5.76
N ILE A 63 -5.84 4.62 -4.75
CA ILE A 63 -7.07 5.37 -4.49
C ILE A 63 -7.39 6.31 -5.66
N ALA A 64 -6.38 7.03 -6.17
CA ALA A 64 -6.54 7.90 -7.33
C ALA A 64 -6.99 7.15 -8.58
N SER A 65 -6.45 5.95 -8.84
CA SER A 65 -6.87 5.12 -9.99
C SER A 65 -8.25 4.47 -9.82
N LEU A 66 -8.69 4.21 -8.59
CA LEU A 66 -10.05 3.77 -8.31
C LEU A 66 -11.07 4.90 -8.48
N ASN A 67 -10.77 6.07 -7.93
CA ASN A 67 -11.63 7.25 -8.00
C ASN A 67 -11.60 7.92 -9.39
N GLY A 68 -10.50 7.75 -10.11
CA GLY A 68 -10.28 8.19 -11.48
C GLY A 68 -10.54 7.08 -12.48
N ALA A 69 -11.65 6.34 -12.35
CA ALA A 69 -12.19 5.44 -13.38
C ALA A 69 -12.55 6.23 -14.66
N ASN A 70 -11.48 6.67 -15.34
CA ASN A 70 -11.28 7.43 -16.55
C ASN A 70 -12.11 8.72 -16.72
N ALA A 71 -11.50 9.75 -17.30
CA ALA A 71 -12.20 10.94 -17.81
C ALA A 71 -13.32 10.61 -18.84
N ASP A 72 -13.42 9.35 -19.27
CA ASP A 72 -14.46 8.78 -20.15
C ASP A 72 -15.41 7.78 -19.44
N GLY A 73 -15.39 7.67 -18.11
CA GLY A 73 -16.33 6.82 -17.34
C GLY A 73 -16.20 5.31 -17.56
N SER A 74 -15.20 4.86 -18.30
CA SER A 74 -14.87 3.43 -18.41
C SER A 74 -14.06 3.02 -17.19
N ALA A 75 -14.41 1.92 -16.54
CA ALA A 75 -13.64 1.38 -15.42
C ALA A 75 -12.15 1.29 -15.83
N SER A 76 -11.25 1.82 -15.00
CA SER A 76 -9.80 1.64 -15.11
C SER A 76 -9.45 0.18 -14.78
N GLY A 77 -9.95 -0.75 -15.58
CA GLY A 77 -9.72 -2.17 -15.50
C GLY A 77 -8.64 -2.57 -16.50
N GLY A 78 -7.44 -2.00 -16.36
CA GLY A 78 -6.26 -2.74 -16.80
C GLY A 78 -6.31 -4.08 -16.07
N ILE A 79 -6.19 -5.19 -16.79
CA ILE A 79 -6.36 -6.52 -16.19
C ILE A 79 -5.22 -6.76 -15.20
N VAL A 80 -5.57 -6.82 -13.91
CA VAL A 80 -4.66 -7.04 -12.80
C VAL A 80 -4.95 -8.43 -12.23
N GLY A 81 -3.96 -9.33 -12.34
CA GLY A 81 -4.05 -10.74 -11.94
C GLY A 81 -3.16 -11.63 -12.82
N ARG A 82 -3.03 -12.93 -12.52
CA ARG A 82 -2.40 -13.86 -13.48
C ARG A 82 -3.33 -14.01 -14.68
N ILE A 83 -2.83 -13.78 -15.88
CA ILE A 83 -3.56 -14.06 -17.12
C ILE A 83 -3.67 -15.59 -17.23
N ALA A 84 -4.85 -16.13 -16.94
CA ALA A 84 -5.07 -17.58 -16.97
C ALA A 84 -5.37 -18.09 -18.40
N SER A 85 -5.79 -17.20 -19.31
CA SER A 85 -6.03 -17.50 -20.73
C SER A 85 -6.02 -16.21 -21.57
N ALA A 86 -5.64 -16.32 -22.83
CA ALA A 86 -5.77 -15.27 -23.84
C ALA A 86 -6.29 -15.91 -25.15
N THR A 87 -7.41 -15.41 -25.70
CA THR A 87 -8.00 -15.91 -26.95
C THR A 87 -7.99 -14.80 -28.01
N GLU A 88 -7.45 -15.08 -29.20
CA GLU A 88 -7.37 -14.13 -30.31
C GLU A 88 -8.52 -14.38 -31.30
N GLY A 89 -9.51 -13.47 -31.30
CA GLY A 89 -10.73 -13.51 -32.11
C GLY A 89 -11.93 -13.04 -31.30
N SER A 90 -12.13 -11.70 -31.22
CA SER A 90 -12.90 -10.98 -30.18
C SER A 90 -12.35 -11.19 -28.77
N VAL A 91 -11.22 -10.54 -28.51
CA VAL A 91 -10.31 -10.77 -27.38
C VAL A 91 -11.03 -10.61 -26.04
N SER A 92 -11.23 -11.73 -25.33
CA SER A 92 -11.62 -11.76 -23.93
C SER A 92 -10.41 -12.18 -23.10
N VAL A 93 -10.07 -11.38 -22.11
CA VAL A 93 -8.97 -11.67 -21.16
C VAL A 93 -9.61 -11.79 -19.78
N THR A 94 -9.40 -12.94 -19.14
CA THR A 94 -9.87 -13.20 -17.78
C THR A 94 -8.65 -13.15 -16.85
N ALA A 95 -8.60 -12.14 -15.98
CA ALA A 95 -7.64 -12.11 -14.87
C ALA A 95 -8.11 -13.11 -13.81
N ALA A 96 -7.26 -14.06 -13.40
CA ALA A 96 -7.57 -14.89 -12.26
C ALA A 96 -7.17 -14.17 -10.97
N GLU A 97 -8.12 -14.10 -10.02
CA GLU A 97 -7.87 -13.69 -8.64
C GLU A 97 -6.89 -14.67 -7.98
N MET A 98 -6.03 -14.17 -7.10
CA MET A 98 -5.13 -15.06 -6.33
C MET A 98 -5.96 -15.91 -5.37
N PRO A 99 -5.84 -17.26 -5.40
CA PRO A 99 -6.66 -18.10 -4.54
C PRO A 99 -6.27 -17.90 -3.06
N ASN A 100 -7.30 -17.68 -2.23
CA ASN A 100 -7.25 -17.65 -0.75
C ASN A 100 -6.77 -16.38 -0.04
N GLU A 101 -6.99 -15.19 -0.59
CA GLU A 101 -6.73 -13.96 0.17
C GLU A 101 -8.05 -13.37 0.70
N GLY A 102 -8.12 -13.07 2.02
CA GLY A 102 -9.33 -12.54 2.66
C GLY A 102 -9.85 -11.25 2.00
N SER A 103 -11.09 -10.84 2.31
CA SER A 103 -11.82 -9.75 1.62
C SER A 103 -11.04 -8.44 1.38
N LEU A 104 -10.10 -8.08 2.25
CA LEU A 104 -9.25 -6.89 2.09
C LEU A 104 -8.22 -7.03 0.95
N ALA A 105 -7.71 -8.23 0.69
CA ALA A 105 -6.73 -8.47 -0.38
C ALA A 105 -7.35 -8.35 -1.78
N ALA A 106 -8.65 -8.61 -1.91
CA ALA A 106 -9.38 -8.44 -3.17
C ALA A 106 -9.43 -6.97 -3.61
N TRP A 107 -9.58 -6.03 -2.66
CA TRP A 107 -9.58 -4.59 -2.95
C TRP A 107 -8.24 -4.11 -3.53
N PHE A 108 -7.13 -4.52 -2.92
CA PHE A 108 -5.79 -4.19 -3.41
C PHE A 108 -5.49 -4.77 -4.80
N GLN A 109 -6.16 -5.85 -5.20
CA GLN A 109 -6.00 -6.45 -6.52
C GLN A 109 -6.70 -5.66 -7.65
N MET A 110 -7.51 -4.64 -7.34
CA MET A 110 -8.22 -3.87 -8.37
C MET A 110 -7.30 -3.00 -9.24
N THR A 111 -6.06 -2.72 -8.81
CA THR A 111 -5.13 -1.84 -9.53
C THR A 111 -3.69 -2.36 -9.40
N PRO A 112 -2.78 -2.06 -10.35
CA PRO A 112 -1.38 -2.46 -10.24
C PRO A 112 -0.69 -1.84 -9.02
N TYR A 113 -1.06 -0.61 -8.63
CA TYR A 113 -0.49 0.08 -7.47
C TYR A 113 -0.90 -0.58 -6.15
N GLY A 114 -2.17 -0.97 -6.03
CA GLY A 114 -2.69 -1.69 -4.88
C GLY A 114 -2.00 -3.03 -4.70
N LEU A 115 -1.80 -3.77 -5.80
CA LEU A 115 -1.10 -5.06 -5.78
C LEU A 115 0.37 -4.90 -5.38
N ALA A 116 1.06 -3.88 -5.92
CA ALA A 116 2.44 -3.56 -5.53
C ALA A 116 2.56 -3.19 -4.05
N TYR A 117 1.64 -2.35 -3.53
CA TYR A 117 1.58 -2.01 -2.11
C TYR A 117 1.33 -3.26 -1.25
N TRP A 118 0.41 -4.12 -1.67
CA TRP A 118 0.09 -5.36 -0.97
C TRP A 118 1.29 -6.29 -0.89
N ALA A 119 2.01 -6.50 -2.00
CA ALA A 119 3.24 -7.30 -1.99
C ALA A 119 4.32 -6.67 -1.10
N ALA A 120 4.55 -5.36 -1.20
CA ALA A 120 5.59 -4.65 -0.46
C ALA A 120 5.36 -4.65 1.05
N THR A 121 4.10 -4.62 1.49
CA THR A 121 3.75 -4.60 2.93
C THR A 121 3.53 -5.99 3.53
N ALA A 122 3.77 -7.08 2.79
CA ALA A 122 3.66 -8.45 3.31
C ALA A 122 4.41 -8.68 4.64
N PRO A 123 5.66 -8.20 4.83
CA PRO A 123 6.36 -8.36 6.10
C PRO A 123 5.71 -7.61 7.28
N LEU A 124 4.97 -6.53 7.00
CA LEU A 124 4.33 -5.69 8.01
C LEU A 124 3.00 -6.26 8.51
N ARG A 125 2.41 -7.19 7.77
CA ARG A 125 1.12 -7.83 8.09
C ARG A 125 1.26 -9.14 8.89
N MET A 126 2.49 -9.51 9.25
CA MET A 126 2.79 -10.68 10.07
C MET A 126 2.83 -10.31 11.56
N ALA A 127 2.56 -11.28 12.44
CA ALA A 127 2.63 -11.08 13.88
C ALA A 127 4.05 -10.68 14.32
N ARG A 128 4.17 -9.59 15.08
CA ARG A 128 5.44 -9.15 15.66
C ARG A 128 5.56 -9.64 17.10
N TYR A 129 6.56 -10.48 17.37
CA TYR A 129 6.85 -10.90 18.73
C TYR A 129 7.42 -9.74 19.56
N ILE A 130 6.77 -9.43 20.68
CA ILE A 130 7.27 -8.50 21.69
C ILE A 130 7.57 -9.34 22.94
N PRO A 131 8.85 -9.47 23.35
CA PRO A 131 9.18 -10.23 24.54
C PRO A 131 8.56 -9.55 25.77
N GLY A 132 7.96 -10.38 26.64
CA GLY A 132 7.39 -9.90 27.90
C GLY A 132 8.46 -9.34 28.85
N PRO A 133 8.05 -8.60 29.90
CA PRO A 133 8.98 -8.08 30.90
C PRO A 133 9.82 -9.21 31.48
N ARG A 134 11.14 -9.10 31.38
CA ARG A 134 12.04 -10.01 32.10
C ARG A 134 11.91 -9.67 33.57
N ARG A 135 11.35 -10.58 34.38
CA ARG A 135 11.48 -10.48 35.83
C ARG A 135 12.97 -10.57 36.13
N GLY A 136 13.58 -9.44 36.51
CA GLY A 136 14.95 -9.45 36.98
C GLY A 136 15.00 -10.38 38.18
N CYS A 137 15.70 -11.50 38.07
CA CYS A 137 16.30 -12.11 39.24
C CYS A 137 17.37 -11.12 39.70
N THR A 138 16.97 -10.09 40.46
CA THR A 138 17.87 -9.41 41.37
C THR A 138 18.44 -10.51 42.26
N HIS A 139 19.65 -10.94 41.92
CA HIS A 139 20.46 -11.79 42.78
C HIS A 139 20.69 -10.98 44.06
N TYR A 140 19.84 -11.19 45.06
CA TYR A 140 20.06 -10.67 46.40
C TYR A 140 21.43 -11.19 46.86
N GLY A 141 22.36 -10.25 47.06
CA GLY A 141 23.56 -10.34 47.88
C GLY A 141 24.34 -11.67 47.88
N ARG A 142 25.44 -11.73 47.12
CA ARG A 142 26.61 -12.50 47.58
C ARG A 142 27.29 -11.66 48.67
N GLY A 143 26.87 -11.87 49.91
CA GLY A 143 27.57 -11.37 51.09
C GLY A 143 28.62 -12.39 51.54
N TRP A 144 29.87 -11.90 51.63
CA TRP A 144 31.07 -12.47 52.26
C TRP A 144 31.54 -13.85 51.78
#